data_AF-A0AAW0EZ75-F1
#
_entry.id   AF-A0AAW0EZ75-F1
#
_cell.length_a   1.000
_cell.length_b   1.000
_cell.length_c   1.000
_cell.angle_alpha   90.00
_cell.angle_beta   90.00
_cell.angle_gamma   90.00
#
_symmetry.space_group_name_H-M   'P 1'
#
loop_
_entity.id
_entity.type
_entity.pdbx_description
1 polymer ?
#
loop_
_entity_poly.entity_id
_entity_poly.type
_entity_poly.pdbx_seq_one_letter_code
_entity_poly.pdbx_strand_id
1 'polypeptide(L)'
;MESSTGAGQISPEHLRSMKSAIHSFLHETNVFDSIRDIVDTYVSEHADEDVSGDNSSAIMRIVREKGVLQELVNQIQSRPVMGAAPSTAVPSDGRHYLLVRLGGGRAFVDNLDISPLVARKRSVVFAAQFGNQRFRSARQPCSAEPAFDDEFLFEVDATGFGFGESDLVEVSTPFHIAVLREDTQLNVAELLGENIIEWRKVLKSGYLGLTVELCGRNAGVPAGIIDLQLELVSKKRIRYREEDIASRVEQQRVAVTNADREFLVYSRRWWSEYQSQRPTHKERKVRLFASTSTGRMVPVTHFVSPIQVDFGLDSPQDAARFVSLLRVANDGSSSVGSLSAEAGGWLSPFIFVSQRQGHCCNHATLLCSLLLGFGLDAFCAIGSGHNGEASVFVVSRSADARGAARVTVWNPASGERSSPSEQAAFSTVDCLFNNKAFFANCQATNSIASVSFECYNEEAWKPLNVLKLRMVPRYPSAPLLFEAAAAPSVERTLEIELRAAISAYRDSFGVMTAYDSVVSYVLSQALVLYERQQSEGCAENFSFFQESVKGSLGAGKTFKAIPVNVSYLDASSVMDVVRASAVGREILDTVMDNAKFGVRVKAFSFPEGVFSVWVMIAVNYTATAGP
;
A
#
# COMPACT_ATOMS: atom_id res chain seq x y z
N MET A 1 43.99 -12.02 -64.28
CA MET A 1 43.14 -11.04 -64.97
C MET A 1 41.78 -11.12 -64.30
N GLU A 2 41.62 -10.32 -63.24
CA GLU A 2 40.85 -9.04 -63.20
C GLU A 2 39.44 -9.32 -62.65
N SER A 3 39.18 -9.04 -61.37
CA SER A 3 38.52 -7.84 -60.81
C SER A 3 37.03 -7.76 -61.20
N SER A 4 36.03 -7.52 -60.34
CA SER A 4 35.97 -6.45 -59.31
C SER A 4 34.76 -6.62 -58.36
N THR A 5 35.01 -6.34 -57.07
CA THR A 5 34.18 -5.67 -56.04
C THR A 5 32.72 -5.30 -56.34
N GLY A 6 31.80 -5.78 -55.50
CA GLY A 6 30.48 -5.18 -55.26
C GLY A 6 30.38 -4.63 -53.84
N ALA A 7 30.88 -3.41 -53.63
CA ALA A 7 30.61 -2.66 -52.41
C ALA A 7 29.17 -2.12 -52.49
N GLY A 8 28.29 -2.56 -51.59
CA GLY A 8 26.97 -1.98 -51.43
C GLY A 8 27.09 -0.50 -51.04
N GLN A 9 26.83 0.40 -51.99
CA GLN A 9 26.77 1.84 -51.73
C GLN A 9 25.57 2.12 -50.82
N ILE A 10 25.84 2.35 -49.52
CA ILE A 10 24.87 2.91 -48.59
C ILE A 10 24.52 4.32 -49.08
N SER A 11 23.24 4.61 -49.29
CA SER A 11 22.84 5.91 -49.85
C SER A 11 23.27 7.06 -48.92
N PRO A 12 23.72 8.20 -49.46
CA PRO A 12 24.19 9.33 -48.65
C PRO A 12 23.11 9.94 -47.76
N GLU A 13 21.83 9.70 -48.05
CA GLU A 13 20.70 10.05 -47.20
C GLU A 13 20.54 9.07 -46.03
N HIS A 14 20.75 7.77 -46.26
CA HIS A 14 20.77 6.77 -45.19
C HIS A 14 21.94 7.02 -44.22
N LEU A 15 23.13 7.36 -44.73
CA LEU A 15 24.26 7.72 -43.89
C LEU A 15 24.02 9.01 -43.09
N ARG A 16 23.28 9.98 -43.64
CA ARG A 16 22.90 11.20 -42.91
C ARG A 16 21.85 10.93 -41.84
N SER A 17 20.83 10.14 -42.16
CA SER A 17 19.81 9.70 -41.20
C SER A 17 20.44 8.90 -40.05
N MET A 18 21.31 7.95 -40.38
CA MET A 18 22.02 7.13 -39.40
C MET A 18 23.00 7.97 -38.57
N LYS A 19 23.74 8.92 -39.18
CA LYS A 19 24.56 9.88 -38.42
C LYS A 19 23.73 10.77 -37.50
N SER A 20 22.58 11.26 -37.96
CA SER A 20 21.69 12.08 -37.14
C SER A 20 21.12 11.29 -35.96
N ALA A 21 20.70 10.04 -36.19
CA ALA A 21 20.20 9.16 -35.15
C ALA A 21 21.30 8.81 -34.13
N ILE A 22 22.53 8.53 -34.59
CA ILE A 22 23.70 8.31 -33.73
C ILE A 22 24.04 9.59 -32.95
N HIS A 23 23.96 10.77 -33.57
CA HIS A 23 24.29 12.03 -32.91
C HIS A 23 23.23 12.43 -31.88
N SER A 24 21.94 12.20 -32.15
CA SER A 24 20.86 12.31 -31.16
C SER A 24 21.04 11.29 -30.03
N PHE A 25 21.35 10.04 -30.36
CA PHE A 25 21.59 8.98 -29.37
C PHE A 25 22.74 9.32 -28.43
N LEU A 26 23.90 9.72 -28.95
CA LEU A 26 25.08 10.08 -28.15
C LEU A 26 24.84 11.32 -27.27
N HIS A 27 23.92 12.20 -27.67
CA HIS A 27 23.52 13.37 -26.90
C HIS A 27 22.45 13.04 -25.83
N GLU A 28 21.55 12.10 -26.09
CA GLU A 28 20.53 11.63 -25.13
C GLU A 28 21.12 10.72 -24.05
N THR A 29 22.16 9.93 -24.36
CA THR A 29 22.80 9.01 -23.39
C THR A 29 23.99 9.62 -22.64
N ASN A 30 24.23 10.93 -22.73
CA ASN A 30 25.38 11.62 -22.10
C ASN A 30 26.75 10.94 -22.38
N VAL A 31 26.88 10.21 -23.50
CA VAL A 31 28.10 9.46 -23.85
C VAL A 31 29.27 10.41 -24.07
N PHE A 32 29.02 11.61 -24.59
CA PHE A 32 30.05 12.65 -24.70
C PHE A 32 30.56 13.12 -23.34
N ASP A 33 29.72 13.17 -22.30
CA ASP A 33 30.13 13.51 -20.95
C ASP A 33 30.92 12.34 -20.32
N SER A 34 30.55 11.09 -20.61
CA SER A 34 31.32 9.90 -20.17
C SER A 34 32.70 9.80 -20.85
N ILE A 35 32.77 10.09 -22.16
CA ILE A 35 34.05 10.19 -22.88
C ILE A 35 34.89 11.34 -22.34
N ARG A 36 34.28 12.49 -22.02
CA ARG A 36 34.99 13.64 -21.43
C ARG A 36 35.52 13.31 -20.04
N ASP A 37 34.72 12.68 -19.18
CA ASP A 37 35.16 12.26 -17.84
C ASP A 37 36.31 11.23 -17.92
N ILE A 38 36.29 10.30 -18.88
CA ILE A 38 37.39 9.34 -19.10
C ILE A 38 38.66 10.05 -19.58
N VAL A 39 38.54 11.03 -20.47
CA VAL A 39 39.66 11.82 -20.96
C VAL A 39 40.22 12.69 -19.83
N ASP A 40 39.38 13.37 -19.05
CA ASP A 40 39.77 14.20 -17.92
C ASP A 40 40.44 13.36 -16.81
N THR A 41 39.93 12.16 -16.54
CA THR A 41 40.55 11.20 -15.61
C THR A 41 41.92 10.77 -16.11
N TYR A 42 42.06 10.41 -17.38
CA TYR A 42 43.33 9.96 -17.96
C TYR A 42 44.39 11.08 -17.97
N VAL A 43 44.00 12.30 -18.32
CA VAL A 43 44.87 13.49 -18.30
C VAL A 43 45.30 13.83 -16.88
N SER A 44 44.42 13.65 -15.88
CA SER A 44 44.77 13.85 -14.48
C SER A 44 45.75 12.81 -13.92
N GLU A 45 45.70 11.58 -14.43
CA GLU A 45 46.59 10.47 -14.02
C GLU A 45 47.96 10.52 -14.71
N HIS A 46 48.09 11.20 -15.86
CA HIS A 46 49.31 11.21 -16.70
C HIS A 46 49.84 12.65 -16.96
N ALA A 47 49.85 13.50 -15.93
CA ALA A 47 50.15 14.94 -16.01
C ALA A 47 51.55 15.31 -16.58
N ASP A 48 52.47 14.37 -16.80
CA ASP A 48 53.82 14.57 -17.36
C ASP A 48 53.93 14.28 -18.87
N GLU A 49 52.86 13.80 -19.53
CA GLU A 49 52.82 13.66 -21.00
C GLU A 49 52.00 14.80 -21.62
N ASP A 50 52.60 15.59 -22.51
CA ASP A 50 51.95 16.67 -23.28
C ASP A 50 50.87 16.11 -24.22
N VAL A 51 49.71 15.74 -23.67
CA VAL A 51 48.52 15.36 -24.44
C VAL A 51 47.61 16.58 -24.52
N SER A 52 47.79 17.39 -25.57
CA SER A 52 46.85 18.48 -25.87
C SER A 52 45.48 17.89 -26.21
N GLY A 53 44.43 18.33 -25.51
CA GLY A 53 43.03 17.88 -25.68
C GLY A 53 42.41 18.08 -27.07
N ASP A 54 43.17 18.58 -28.05
CA ASP A 54 42.72 18.83 -29.43
C ASP A 54 43.13 17.73 -30.43
N ASN A 55 43.90 16.72 -29.99
CA ASN A 55 44.40 15.68 -30.89
C ASN A 55 43.43 14.49 -30.98
N SER A 56 42.47 14.57 -31.90
CA SER A 56 41.38 13.60 -32.11
C SER A 56 41.84 12.12 -32.21
N SER A 57 43.05 11.87 -32.73
CA SER A 57 43.61 10.51 -32.83
C SER A 57 44.05 9.92 -31.49
N ALA A 58 44.49 10.74 -30.54
CA ALA A 58 44.91 10.30 -29.20
C ALA A 58 43.70 9.92 -28.34
N ILE A 59 42.64 10.74 -28.40
CA ILE A 59 41.35 10.48 -27.74
C ILE A 59 40.75 9.17 -28.25
N MET A 60 40.77 8.94 -29.57
CA MET A 60 40.26 7.69 -30.17
C MET A 60 41.10 6.45 -29.80
N ARG A 61 42.37 6.62 -29.43
CA ARG A 61 43.20 5.52 -28.89
C ARG A 61 42.80 5.18 -27.46
N ILE A 62 42.65 6.19 -26.60
CA ILE A 62 42.24 6.03 -25.18
C ILE A 62 40.85 5.40 -25.08
N VAL A 63 39.89 5.88 -25.87
CA VAL A 63 38.51 5.35 -25.93
C VAL A 63 38.49 3.90 -26.42
N ARG A 64 39.44 3.50 -27.27
CA ARG A 64 39.58 2.12 -27.77
C ARG A 64 40.28 1.21 -26.77
N GLU A 65 41.32 1.69 -26.10
CA GLU A 65 42.06 0.94 -25.06
C GLU A 65 41.21 0.68 -23.80
N LYS A 66 40.33 1.62 -23.43
CA LYS A 66 39.41 1.49 -22.29
C LYS A 66 38.12 0.72 -22.62
N GLY A 67 37.95 0.22 -23.86
CA GLY A 67 36.82 -0.66 -24.23
C GLY A 67 35.46 0.03 -24.38
N VAL A 68 35.37 1.35 -24.25
CA VAL A 68 34.13 2.15 -24.25
C VAL A 68 33.35 1.97 -25.56
N LEU A 69 34.04 1.87 -26.69
CA LEU A 69 33.43 1.62 -28.00
C LEU A 69 32.77 0.23 -28.07
N GLN A 70 33.37 -0.78 -27.45
CA GLN A 70 32.81 -2.12 -27.43
C GLN A 70 31.59 -2.21 -26.49
N GLU A 71 31.64 -1.47 -25.38
CA GLU A 71 30.53 -1.33 -24.43
C GLU A 71 29.33 -0.59 -25.05
N LEU A 72 29.59 0.50 -25.79
CA LEU A 72 28.58 1.21 -26.58
C LEU A 72 27.96 0.34 -27.68
N VAL A 73 28.78 -0.44 -28.40
CA VAL A 73 28.29 -1.35 -29.45
C VAL A 73 27.44 -2.48 -28.84
N ASN A 74 27.84 -3.02 -27.68
CA ASN A 74 27.05 -4.02 -26.97
C ASN A 74 25.73 -3.43 -26.44
N GLN A 75 25.72 -2.18 -25.96
CA GLN A 75 24.49 -1.47 -25.54
C GLN A 75 23.55 -1.13 -26.72
N ILE A 76 24.10 -0.86 -27.90
CA ILE A 76 23.31 -0.64 -29.11
C ILE A 76 22.71 -1.96 -29.62
N GLN A 77 23.46 -3.07 -29.54
CA GLN A 77 23.03 -4.39 -30.00
C GLN A 77 22.09 -5.11 -29.02
N SER A 78 22.14 -4.81 -27.72
CA SER A 78 21.28 -5.42 -26.70
C SER A 78 19.89 -4.79 -26.59
N ARG A 79 19.60 -3.72 -27.33
CA ARG A 79 18.29 -3.07 -27.30
C ARG A 79 17.30 -3.81 -28.22
N PRO A 80 16.21 -4.41 -27.70
CA PRO A 80 15.06 -4.71 -28.56
C PRO A 80 14.51 -3.37 -29.06
N VAL A 81 14.22 -3.28 -30.36
CA VAL A 81 13.54 -2.12 -30.96
C VAL A 81 12.13 -2.03 -30.38
N MET A 82 11.99 -1.41 -29.21
CA MET A 82 10.72 -1.10 -28.58
C MET A 82 10.28 0.30 -29.04
N GLY A 83 9.04 0.37 -29.52
CA GLY A 83 8.37 1.64 -29.85
C GLY A 83 8.36 2.57 -28.63
N ALA A 84 8.50 3.86 -28.89
CA ALA A 84 8.56 4.90 -27.87
C ALA A 84 7.32 4.85 -26.96
N ALA A 85 7.50 4.36 -25.73
CA ALA A 85 6.61 4.70 -24.64
C ALA A 85 6.72 6.22 -24.38
N PRO A 86 5.64 6.90 -23.97
CA PRO A 86 5.71 8.31 -23.63
C PRO A 86 6.65 8.49 -22.43
N SER A 87 7.81 9.11 -22.64
CA SER A 87 8.73 9.47 -21.57
C SER A 87 8.04 10.40 -20.59
N THR A 88 8.24 10.18 -19.29
CA THR A 88 7.64 10.99 -18.23
C THR A 88 8.06 12.45 -18.38
N ALA A 89 7.10 13.36 -18.59
CA ALA A 89 7.38 14.78 -18.80
C ALA A 89 7.92 15.41 -17.51
N VAL A 90 9.19 15.81 -17.52
CA VAL A 90 9.83 16.46 -16.37
C VAL A 90 9.36 17.91 -16.26
N PRO A 91 8.80 18.34 -15.11
CA PRO A 91 8.38 19.72 -14.92
C PRO A 91 9.55 20.71 -15.07
N SER A 92 9.28 21.85 -15.70
CA SER A 92 10.27 22.91 -15.92
C SER A 92 10.27 23.98 -14.81
N ASP A 93 9.97 23.61 -13.58
CA ASP A 93 9.76 24.54 -12.45
C ASP A 93 11.02 24.82 -11.60
N GLY A 94 12.14 24.15 -11.90
CA GLY A 94 13.41 24.37 -11.23
C GLY A 94 13.60 23.57 -9.94
N ARG A 95 12.64 22.70 -9.59
CA ARG A 95 12.77 21.73 -8.50
C ARG A 95 13.66 20.55 -8.90
N HIS A 96 14.04 19.75 -7.92
CA HIS A 96 14.85 18.55 -8.11
C HIS A 96 13.94 17.32 -8.12
N TYR A 97 14.16 16.45 -9.09
CA TYR A 97 13.41 15.22 -9.25
C TYR A 97 14.34 14.02 -9.32
N LEU A 98 13.89 12.91 -8.73
CA LEU A 98 14.48 11.59 -8.88
C LEU A 98 13.61 10.80 -9.86
N LEU A 99 14.11 10.65 -11.08
CA LEU A 99 13.50 9.80 -12.09
C LEU A 99 13.96 8.36 -11.88
N VAL A 100 13.00 7.46 -11.70
CA VAL A 100 13.21 6.04 -11.46
C VAL A 100 12.68 5.28 -12.66
N ARG A 101 13.53 4.52 -13.34
CA ARG A 101 13.13 3.62 -14.44
C ARG A 101 13.28 2.17 -14.01
N LEU A 102 12.24 1.38 -14.26
CA LEU A 102 12.26 -0.06 -14.05
C LEU A 102 12.91 -0.76 -15.24
N GLY A 103 13.91 -1.60 -14.98
CA GLY A 103 14.63 -2.40 -15.99
C GLY A 103 14.21 -3.87 -16.02
N GLY A 104 13.04 -4.20 -15.47
CA GLY A 104 12.54 -5.56 -15.32
C GLY A 104 12.88 -6.22 -13.97
N GLY A 105 12.18 -7.32 -13.69
CA GLY A 105 12.45 -8.19 -12.55
C GLY A 105 12.95 -9.56 -12.97
N ARG A 106 13.71 -10.22 -12.09
CA ARG A 106 14.23 -11.58 -12.27
C ARG A 106 14.16 -12.39 -10.99
N ALA A 107 14.26 -13.71 -11.13
CA ALA A 107 14.39 -14.67 -10.03
C ALA A 107 13.20 -14.70 -9.04
N PHE A 108 11.99 -14.32 -9.46
CA PHE A 108 10.76 -14.48 -8.67
C PHE A 108 10.22 -15.91 -8.75
N VAL A 109 11.00 -16.88 -8.28
CA VAL A 109 10.72 -18.33 -8.45
C VAL A 109 9.43 -18.78 -7.74
N ASP A 110 9.01 -18.09 -6.69
CA ASP A 110 7.74 -18.34 -5.97
C ASP A 110 6.49 -18.20 -6.86
N ASN A 111 6.63 -17.61 -8.05
CA ASN A 111 5.56 -17.53 -9.04
C ASN A 111 5.46 -18.76 -9.95
N LEU A 112 6.48 -19.63 -9.98
CA LEU A 112 6.49 -20.84 -10.82
C LEU A 112 5.61 -21.95 -10.24
N ASP A 113 5.47 -22.01 -8.92
CA ASP A 113 4.69 -23.04 -8.23
C ASP A 113 3.17 -22.79 -8.26
N ILE A 114 2.73 -21.70 -8.91
CA ILE A 114 1.31 -21.35 -9.01
C ILE A 114 0.68 -22.11 -10.17
N SER A 115 -0.45 -22.80 -9.91
CA SER A 115 -1.19 -23.47 -10.99
C SER A 115 -1.65 -22.47 -12.06
N PRO A 116 -1.71 -22.87 -13.35
CA PRO A 116 -2.08 -21.96 -14.44
C PRO A 116 -3.45 -21.29 -14.27
N LEU A 117 -4.40 -21.96 -13.61
CA LEU A 117 -5.73 -21.42 -13.33
C LEU A 117 -5.68 -20.29 -12.31
N VAL A 118 -4.82 -20.41 -11.28
CA VAL A 118 -4.65 -19.40 -10.23
C VAL A 118 -3.78 -18.25 -10.74
N ALA A 119 -2.75 -18.54 -11.54
CA ALA A 119 -1.87 -17.55 -12.13
C ALA A 119 -2.62 -16.54 -13.02
N ARG A 120 -3.72 -16.94 -13.66
CA ARG A 120 -4.58 -16.02 -14.46
C ARG A 120 -5.35 -15.00 -13.63
N LYS A 121 -5.57 -15.28 -12.34
CA LYS A 121 -6.30 -14.41 -11.41
C LYS A 121 -5.36 -13.49 -10.62
N ARG A 122 -4.05 -13.67 -10.80
CA ARG A 122 -3.02 -12.96 -10.05
C ARG A 122 -2.12 -12.17 -10.99
N SER A 123 -1.62 -11.06 -10.46
CA SER A 123 -0.65 -10.22 -11.16
C SER A 123 0.44 -9.77 -10.21
N VAL A 124 1.62 -9.52 -10.74
CA VAL A 124 2.75 -8.97 -9.99
C VAL A 124 2.83 -7.48 -10.27
N VAL A 125 3.02 -6.68 -9.23
CA VAL A 125 3.18 -5.23 -9.32
C VAL A 125 4.40 -4.77 -8.54
N PHE A 126 5.07 -3.75 -9.06
CA PHE A 126 6.07 -2.99 -8.35
C PHE A 126 5.40 -1.77 -7.70
N ALA A 127 5.79 -1.45 -6.48
CA ALA A 127 5.38 -0.25 -5.78
C ALA A 127 6.60 0.42 -5.16
N ALA A 128 6.60 1.74 -5.09
CA ALA A 128 7.66 2.51 -4.47
C ALA A 128 7.11 3.70 -3.70
N GLN A 129 7.74 3.98 -2.55
CA GLN A 129 7.47 5.14 -1.70
C GLN A 129 8.74 5.95 -1.52
N PHE A 130 8.62 7.27 -1.69
CA PHE A 130 9.63 8.25 -1.32
C PHE A 130 8.95 9.40 -0.57
N GLY A 131 9.12 9.43 0.75
CA GLY A 131 8.51 10.46 1.60
C GLY A 131 6.98 10.40 1.53
N ASN A 132 6.36 11.52 1.16
CA ASN A 132 4.92 11.66 0.97
C ASN A 132 4.46 11.32 -0.46
N GLN A 133 5.31 10.71 -1.28
CA GLN A 133 4.99 10.30 -2.66
C GLN A 133 5.01 8.79 -2.77
N ARG A 134 4.10 8.24 -3.56
CA ARG A 134 4.01 6.81 -3.83
C ARG A 134 3.58 6.58 -5.28
N PHE A 135 4.17 5.57 -5.89
CA PHE A 135 3.83 5.13 -7.23
C PHE A 135 3.73 3.62 -7.30
N ARG A 136 3.10 3.15 -8.38
CA ARG A 136 2.83 1.76 -8.66
C ARG A 136 2.92 1.51 -10.16
N SER A 137 3.50 0.37 -10.54
CA SER A 137 3.62 -0.07 -11.92
C SER A 137 2.30 -0.55 -12.51
N ALA A 138 2.26 -0.70 -13.83
CA ALA A 138 1.29 -1.56 -14.48
C ALA A 138 1.35 -3.00 -13.93
N ARG A 139 0.23 -3.72 -14.08
CA ARG A 139 0.08 -5.11 -13.65
C ARG A 139 0.75 -6.04 -14.64
N GLN A 140 1.70 -6.84 -14.17
CA GLN A 140 2.40 -7.85 -14.96
C GLN A 140 1.90 -9.26 -14.63
N PRO A 141 1.91 -10.20 -15.59
CA PRO A 141 1.55 -11.59 -15.32
C PRO A 141 2.52 -12.23 -14.32
N CYS A 142 2.03 -13.17 -13.50
CA CYS A 142 2.87 -13.96 -12.60
C CYS A 142 3.92 -14.74 -13.40
N SER A 143 5.18 -14.40 -13.20
CA SER A 143 6.34 -15.02 -13.84
C SER A 143 7.57 -14.88 -12.94
N ALA A 144 8.61 -15.65 -13.24
CA ALA A 144 9.92 -15.48 -12.59
C ALA A 144 10.64 -14.20 -13.06
N GLU A 145 10.26 -13.68 -14.24
CA GLU A 145 10.87 -12.51 -14.88
C GLU A 145 9.79 -11.50 -15.30
N PRO A 146 9.14 -10.80 -14.35
CA PRO A 146 8.12 -9.82 -14.68
C PRO A 146 8.71 -8.66 -15.49
N ALA A 147 8.09 -8.37 -16.63
CA ALA A 147 8.52 -7.37 -17.60
C ALA A 147 8.11 -5.95 -17.18
N PHE A 148 8.65 -5.46 -16.07
CA PHE A 148 8.47 -4.07 -15.64
C PHE A 148 9.26 -3.11 -16.54
N ASP A 149 8.59 -2.07 -17.05
CA ASP A 149 9.17 -1.04 -17.91
C ASP A 149 8.69 0.38 -17.56
N ASP A 150 7.99 0.54 -16.42
CA ASP A 150 7.44 1.82 -15.96
C ASP A 150 8.53 2.82 -15.54
N GLU A 151 8.19 4.12 -15.67
CA GLU A 151 8.98 5.24 -15.17
C GLU A 151 8.19 6.01 -14.10
N PHE A 152 8.87 6.43 -13.04
CA PHE A 152 8.28 7.24 -11.96
C PHE A 152 9.14 8.46 -11.67
N LEU A 153 8.51 9.60 -11.46
CA LEU A 153 9.19 10.85 -11.15
C LEU A 153 8.84 11.29 -9.72
N PHE A 154 9.83 11.25 -8.83
CA PHE A 154 9.68 11.68 -7.43
C PHE A 154 10.28 13.06 -7.23
N GLU A 155 9.55 13.98 -6.62
CA GLU A 155 10.11 15.25 -6.16
C GLU A 155 11.04 15.04 -4.97
N VAL A 156 12.21 15.66 -5.00
CA VAL A 156 13.18 15.65 -3.90
C VAL A 156 13.21 17.05 -3.28
N ASP A 157 12.55 17.19 -2.13
CA ASP A 157 12.43 18.47 -1.43
C ASP A 157 13.28 18.48 -0.14
N ALA A 158 14.35 19.27 -0.15
CA ALA A 158 15.18 19.56 1.03
C ALA A 158 14.59 20.65 1.93
N THR A 159 13.69 21.50 1.41
CA THR A 159 13.11 22.61 2.16
C THR A 159 12.13 22.13 3.22
N GLY A 160 11.44 21.01 2.98
CA GLY A 160 10.64 20.32 3.99
C GLY A 160 11.43 19.87 5.24
N PHE A 161 12.76 19.80 5.14
CA PHE A 161 13.66 19.51 6.26
C PHE A 161 14.31 20.77 6.88
N GLY A 162 14.00 21.96 6.35
CA GLY A 162 14.57 23.23 6.80
C GLY A 162 15.92 23.58 6.17
N PHE A 163 16.32 22.89 5.10
CA PHE A 163 17.56 23.16 4.37
C PHE A 163 17.30 23.93 3.06
N GLY A 164 18.36 24.38 2.39
CA GLY A 164 18.25 25.01 1.09
C GLY A 164 17.82 24.02 0.01
N GLU A 165 17.19 24.49 -1.07
CA GLU A 165 16.75 23.65 -2.20
C GLU A 165 17.85 22.79 -2.82
N SER A 166 19.10 23.21 -2.69
CA SER A 166 20.28 22.51 -3.21
C SER A 166 20.88 21.49 -2.24
N ASP A 167 20.48 21.48 -0.97
CA ASP A 167 21.07 20.66 0.10
C ASP A 167 20.49 19.24 0.10
N LEU A 168 20.42 18.62 -1.08
CA LEU A 168 19.77 17.32 -1.30
C LEU A 168 20.40 16.18 -0.48
N VAL A 169 21.68 16.30 -0.10
CA VAL A 169 22.37 15.31 0.75
C VAL A 169 21.74 15.19 2.15
N GLU A 170 21.05 16.24 2.60
CA GLU A 170 20.37 16.32 3.90
C GLU A 170 19.01 15.59 3.92
N VAL A 171 18.46 15.28 2.75
CA VAL A 171 17.19 14.57 2.62
C VAL A 171 17.39 13.11 3.03
N SER A 172 17.02 12.82 4.27
CA SER A 172 17.17 11.52 4.94
C SER A 172 16.05 10.52 4.62
N THR A 173 15.17 10.86 3.67
CA THR A 173 14.01 10.07 3.28
C THR A 173 14.45 8.72 2.67
N PRO A 174 13.94 7.59 3.18
CA PRO A 174 14.20 6.29 2.59
C PRO A 174 13.47 6.15 1.25
N PHE A 175 14.15 5.57 0.25
CA PHE A 175 13.49 5.13 -0.97
C PHE A 175 13.09 3.66 -0.81
N HIS A 176 11.84 3.42 -0.46
CA HIS A 176 11.32 2.09 -0.14
C HIS A 176 10.64 1.50 -1.37
N ILE A 177 11.11 0.35 -1.83
CA ILE A 177 10.52 -0.41 -2.93
C ILE A 177 9.93 -1.72 -2.43
N ALA A 178 8.89 -2.19 -3.11
CA ALA A 178 8.27 -3.48 -2.85
C ALA A 178 7.72 -4.09 -4.14
N VAL A 179 7.76 -5.42 -4.21
CA VAL A 179 7.08 -6.19 -5.24
C VAL A 179 6.00 -7.02 -4.59
N LEU A 180 4.78 -6.90 -5.09
CA LEU A 180 3.60 -7.56 -4.55
C LEU A 180 2.95 -8.46 -5.60
N ARG A 181 2.42 -9.59 -5.13
CA ARG A 181 1.54 -10.46 -5.89
C ARG A 181 0.10 -10.16 -5.50
N GLU A 182 -0.65 -9.55 -6.39
CA GLU A 182 -2.04 -9.22 -6.18
C GLU A 182 -2.97 -10.35 -6.61
N ASP A 183 -4.05 -10.51 -5.87
CA ASP A 183 -5.22 -11.24 -6.28
C ASP A 183 -6.36 -10.24 -6.50
N THR A 184 -6.67 -9.97 -7.77
CA THR A 184 -7.65 -8.94 -8.13
C THR A 184 -9.07 -9.35 -7.76
N GLN A 185 -9.32 -10.64 -7.66
CA GLN A 185 -10.63 -11.15 -7.28
C GLN A 185 -10.82 -11.05 -5.77
N LEU A 186 -9.84 -11.43 -4.97
CA LEU A 186 -9.91 -11.32 -3.51
C LEU A 186 -9.60 -9.91 -2.98
N ASN A 187 -9.15 -9.01 -3.85
CA ASN A 187 -8.77 -7.64 -3.54
C ASN A 187 -7.69 -7.50 -2.45
N VAL A 188 -6.75 -8.45 -2.44
CA VAL A 188 -5.60 -8.46 -1.52
C VAL A 188 -4.32 -8.56 -2.31
N ALA A 189 -3.21 -8.22 -1.67
CA ALA A 189 -1.89 -8.50 -2.20
C ALA A 189 -0.98 -9.10 -1.15
N GLU A 190 -0.04 -9.88 -1.63
CA GLU A 190 0.98 -10.57 -0.86
C GLU A 190 2.33 -9.96 -1.19
N LEU A 191 3.07 -9.53 -0.16
CA LEU A 191 4.44 -9.07 -0.34
C LEU A 191 5.33 -10.24 -0.79
N LEU A 192 5.94 -10.11 -1.97
CA LEU A 192 6.99 -11.04 -2.44
C LEU A 192 8.33 -10.64 -1.83
N GLY A 193 8.66 -9.35 -1.89
CA GLY A 193 9.82 -8.81 -1.19
C GLY A 193 9.90 -7.29 -1.23
N GLU A 194 10.65 -6.73 -0.29
CA GLU A 194 10.88 -5.29 -0.14
C GLU A 194 12.37 -4.96 -0.01
N ASN A 195 12.76 -3.72 -0.31
CA ASN A 195 14.09 -3.20 -0.02
C ASN A 195 14.04 -1.67 0.18
N ILE A 196 14.94 -1.15 1.03
CA ILE A 196 15.12 0.28 1.24
C ILE A 196 16.47 0.70 0.63
N ILE A 197 16.41 1.56 -0.38
CA ILE A 197 17.55 2.01 -1.17
C ILE A 197 18.08 3.34 -0.62
N GLU A 198 19.41 3.42 -0.47
CA GLU A 198 20.10 4.68 -0.22
C GLU A 198 20.27 5.46 -1.54
N TRP A 199 19.23 6.23 -1.88
CA TRP A 199 19.12 6.97 -3.14
C TRP A 199 20.20 8.05 -3.30
N ARG A 200 20.75 8.61 -2.20
CA ARG A 200 21.73 9.72 -2.26
C ARG A 200 23.01 9.38 -3.00
N LYS A 201 23.29 8.09 -3.23
CA LYS A 201 24.37 7.65 -4.13
C LYS A 201 24.24 8.24 -5.55
N VAL A 202 23.03 8.55 -6.00
CA VAL A 202 22.77 9.22 -7.29
C VAL A 202 23.37 10.63 -7.35
N LEU A 203 23.55 11.30 -6.20
CA LEU A 203 24.05 12.67 -6.10
C LEU A 203 25.51 12.84 -6.56
N LYS A 204 26.27 11.75 -6.71
CA LYS A 204 27.66 11.77 -7.18
C LYS A 204 27.74 12.13 -8.68
N SER A 205 27.06 11.36 -9.50
CA SER A 205 27.12 11.43 -10.97
C SER A 205 25.85 12.05 -11.60
N GLY A 206 24.75 12.11 -10.84
CA GLY A 206 23.42 12.40 -11.34
C GLY A 206 22.71 11.17 -11.91
N TYR A 207 23.36 10.01 -11.95
CA TYR A 207 22.82 8.77 -12.50
C TYR A 207 23.36 7.55 -11.75
N LEU A 208 22.50 6.59 -11.46
CA LEU A 208 22.83 5.37 -10.72
C LEU A 208 22.01 4.19 -11.24
N GLY A 209 22.67 3.22 -11.87
CA GLY A 209 22.11 1.91 -12.17
C GLY A 209 22.26 0.97 -10.98
N LEU A 210 21.20 0.24 -10.64
CA LEU A 210 21.15 -0.69 -9.51
C LEU A 210 20.51 -2.01 -9.93
N THR A 211 21.06 -3.10 -9.41
CA THR A 211 20.40 -4.41 -9.38
C THR A 211 20.13 -4.70 -7.91
N VAL A 212 18.86 -4.67 -7.51
CA VAL A 212 18.43 -4.68 -6.11
C VAL A 212 17.81 -6.03 -5.75
N GLU A 213 18.41 -6.72 -4.80
CA GLU A 213 17.87 -7.94 -4.22
C GLU A 213 16.76 -7.60 -3.23
N LEU A 214 15.61 -8.27 -3.36
CA LEU A 214 14.47 -8.05 -2.47
C LEU A 214 14.48 -9.05 -1.31
N CYS A 215 14.30 -8.54 -0.11
CA CYS A 215 14.13 -9.37 1.08
C CYS A 215 12.68 -9.85 1.15
N GLY A 216 12.48 -11.16 1.05
CA GLY A 216 11.16 -11.79 1.20
C GLY A 216 10.87 -12.25 2.62
N ARG A 217 9.93 -13.19 2.71
CA ARG A 217 9.54 -13.83 3.97
C ARG A 217 10.64 -14.69 4.59
N ASN A 218 11.47 -15.30 3.75
CA ASN A 218 12.53 -16.19 4.18
C ASN A 218 13.79 -15.38 4.46
N ALA A 219 14.10 -15.17 5.73
CA ALA A 219 15.30 -14.46 6.14
C ALA A 219 16.55 -15.11 5.51
N GLY A 220 17.38 -14.29 4.84
CA GLY A 220 18.62 -14.73 4.20
C GLY A 220 18.45 -15.34 2.80
N VAL A 221 17.24 -15.47 2.28
CA VAL A 221 16.99 -15.90 0.89
C VAL A 221 16.34 -14.74 0.12
N PRO A 222 16.98 -14.21 -0.93
CA PRO A 222 16.36 -13.20 -1.78
C PRO A 222 15.07 -13.72 -2.43
N ALA A 223 14.01 -12.92 -2.41
CA ALA A 223 12.74 -13.26 -3.05
C ALA A 223 12.76 -13.06 -4.58
N GLY A 224 13.68 -12.23 -5.05
CA GLY A 224 13.80 -11.81 -6.43
C GLY A 224 14.70 -10.59 -6.54
N ILE A 225 14.95 -10.17 -7.77
CA ILE A 225 15.85 -9.07 -8.10
C ILE A 225 15.12 -8.10 -9.02
N ILE A 226 15.31 -6.80 -8.82
CA ILE A 226 14.78 -5.74 -9.68
C ILE A 226 15.94 -4.89 -10.18
N ASP A 227 15.97 -4.63 -11.49
CA ASP A 227 16.87 -3.63 -12.06
C ASP A 227 16.21 -2.26 -12.04
N LEU A 228 16.95 -1.27 -11.55
CA LEU A 228 16.52 0.13 -11.43
C LEU A 228 17.55 1.05 -12.04
N GLN A 229 17.08 2.14 -12.63
CA GLN A 229 17.91 3.29 -12.97
C GLN A 229 17.36 4.52 -12.25
N LEU A 230 18.22 5.18 -11.49
CA LEU A 230 17.93 6.42 -10.78
C LEU A 230 18.66 7.55 -11.50
N GLU A 231 17.93 8.60 -11.86
CA GLU A 231 18.49 9.80 -12.50
C GLU A 231 18.02 11.03 -11.74
N LEU A 232 18.95 11.90 -11.34
CA LEU A 232 18.63 13.20 -10.76
C LEU A 232 18.39 14.20 -11.89
N VAL A 233 17.14 14.62 -12.04
CA VAL A 233 16.73 15.57 -13.08
C VAL A 233 16.42 16.92 -12.46
N SER A 234 17.11 17.96 -12.93
CA SER A 234 16.88 19.35 -12.55
C SER A 234 17.50 20.29 -13.58
N LYS A 235 17.00 21.54 -13.63
CA LYS A 235 17.67 22.63 -14.38
C LYS A 235 19.03 22.98 -13.80
N LYS A 236 19.21 22.81 -12.48
CA LYS A 236 20.47 23.06 -11.77
C LYS A 236 21.24 21.75 -11.66
N ARG A 237 22.46 21.68 -12.22
CA ARG A 237 23.34 20.53 -12.00
C ARG A 237 23.88 20.58 -10.57
N ILE A 238 23.48 19.62 -9.75
CA ILE A 238 24.01 19.41 -8.40
C ILE A 238 24.82 18.14 -8.42
N ARG A 239 26.05 18.21 -7.92
CA ARG A 239 26.93 17.05 -7.72
C ARG A 239 27.64 17.18 -6.39
N TYR A 240 27.73 16.07 -5.66
CA TYR A 240 28.43 15.97 -4.39
C TYR A 240 29.63 15.05 -4.54
N ARG A 241 30.67 15.28 -3.72
CA ARG A 241 31.79 14.33 -3.64
C ARG A 241 31.33 13.06 -2.94
N GLU A 242 31.87 11.92 -3.36
CA GLU A 242 31.53 10.63 -2.77
C GLU A 242 31.85 10.58 -1.27
N GLU A 243 32.96 11.20 -0.86
CA GLU A 243 33.37 11.33 0.54
C GLU A 243 32.34 12.10 1.37
N ASP A 244 31.78 13.19 0.83
CA ASP A 244 30.77 14.00 1.52
C ASP A 244 29.47 13.21 1.70
N ILE A 245 29.03 12.49 0.66
CA ILE A 245 27.84 11.63 0.71
C ILE A 245 28.06 10.51 1.75
N ALA A 246 29.18 9.78 1.66
CA ALA A 246 29.48 8.67 2.55
C ALA A 246 29.60 9.12 4.01
N SER A 247 30.30 10.23 4.25
CA SER A 247 30.42 10.86 5.56
C SER A 247 29.04 11.24 6.12
N ARG A 248 28.18 11.86 5.31
CA ARG A 248 26.83 12.27 5.77
C ARG A 248 25.94 11.07 6.08
N VAL A 249 25.92 10.06 5.22
CA VAL A 249 25.15 8.82 5.43
C VAL A 249 25.61 8.11 6.72
N GLU A 250 26.92 8.02 6.95
CA GLU A 250 27.47 7.41 8.16
C GLU A 250 27.16 8.21 9.42
N GLN A 251 27.30 9.54 9.38
CA GLN A 251 26.88 10.42 10.49
C GLN A 251 25.41 10.22 10.84
N GLN A 252 24.52 10.13 9.84
CA GLN A 252 23.10 9.86 10.05
C GLN A 252 22.88 8.48 10.68
N ARG A 253 23.56 7.45 10.19
CA ARG A 253 23.46 6.08 10.73
C ARG A 253 23.88 6.03 12.21
N VAL A 254 24.98 6.68 12.55
CA VAL A 254 25.48 6.78 13.94
C VAL A 254 24.49 7.56 14.81
N ALA A 255 23.94 8.68 14.32
CA ALA A 255 22.94 9.47 15.03
C ALA A 255 21.66 8.66 15.32
N VAL A 256 21.15 7.91 14.33
CA VAL A 256 20.00 7.02 14.49
C VAL A 256 20.30 5.96 15.56
N THR A 257 21.45 5.30 15.48
CA THR A 257 21.85 4.24 16.42
C THR A 257 21.97 4.78 17.85
N ASN A 258 22.54 5.98 18.01
CA ASN A 258 22.66 6.63 19.31
C ASN A 258 21.30 7.02 19.88
N ALA A 259 20.40 7.58 19.07
CA ALA A 259 19.04 7.92 19.47
C ALA A 259 18.24 6.67 19.91
N ASP A 260 18.35 5.57 19.16
CA ASP A 260 17.69 4.30 19.51
C ASP A 260 18.19 3.75 20.85
N ARG A 261 19.51 3.75 21.06
CA ARG A 261 20.12 3.31 22.32
C ARG A 261 19.67 4.17 23.50
N GLU A 262 19.69 5.49 23.34
CA GLU A 262 19.28 6.41 24.38
C GLU A 262 17.81 6.24 24.75
N PHE A 263 16.94 6.12 23.74
CA PHE A 263 15.52 5.89 23.96
C PHE A 263 15.25 4.55 24.65
N LEU A 264 15.98 3.48 24.29
CA LEU A 264 15.86 2.17 24.93
C LEU A 264 16.25 2.20 26.42
N VAL A 265 17.31 2.93 26.77
CA VAL A 265 17.72 3.09 28.18
C VAL A 265 16.65 3.86 28.95
N TYR A 266 16.14 4.96 28.36
CA TYR A 266 15.07 5.75 28.95
C TYR A 266 13.79 4.92 29.15
N SER A 267 13.36 4.17 28.14
CA SER A 267 12.13 3.37 28.19
C SER A 267 12.20 2.27 29.24
N ARG A 268 13.37 1.63 29.43
CA ARG A 268 13.57 0.61 30.48
C ARG A 268 13.35 1.20 31.86
N ARG A 269 13.94 2.37 32.15
CA ARG A 269 13.74 3.07 33.41
C ARG A 269 12.27 3.45 33.61
N TRP A 270 11.67 4.06 32.58
CA TRP A 270 10.28 4.48 32.62
C TRP A 270 9.32 3.30 32.89
N TRP A 271 9.59 2.14 32.28
CA TRP A 271 8.83 0.91 32.44
C TRP A 271 8.97 0.34 33.86
N SER A 272 10.19 0.28 34.39
CA SER A 272 10.40 -0.15 35.79
C SER A 272 9.64 0.72 36.79
N GLU A 273 9.67 2.04 36.60
CA GLU A 273 8.91 2.99 37.42
C GLU A 273 7.38 2.82 37.25
N TYR A 274 6.90 2.43 36.07
CA TYR A 274 5.46 2.17 35.84
C TYR A 274 5.02 0.90 36.58
N GLN A 275 5.81 -0.18 36.47
CA GLN A 275 5.52 -1.45 37.13
C GLN A 275 5.60 -1.37 38.66
N SER A 276 6.42 -0.47 39.21
CA SER A 276 6.54 -0.30 40.67
C SER A 276 5.34 0.41 41.32
N GLN A 277 4.48 1.07 40.55
CA GLN A 277 3.33 1.80 41.11
C GLN A 277 2.25 0.88 41.68
N ARG A 278 1.90 -0.20 40.98
CA ARG A 278 0.91 -1.19 41.43
C ARG A 278 1.23 -2.59 40.92
N PRO A 279 0.97 -3.66 41.70
CA PRO A 279 1.19 -5.04 41.26
C PRO A 279 0.46 -5.41 39.96
N THR A 280 -0.78 -4.92 39.78
CA THR A 280 -1.61 -5.18 38.60
C THR A 280 -1.03 -4.63 37.30
N HIS A 281 -0.10 -3.66 37.35
CA HIS A 281 0.53 -3.09 36.15
C HIS A 281 1.37 -4.11 35.37
N LYS A 282 1.80 -5.21 36.00
CA LYS A 282 2.53 -6.29 35.32
C LYS A 282 1.65 -7.10 34.37
N GLU A 283 0.34 -7.11 34.58
CA GLU A 283 -0.64 -7.85 33.78
C GLU A 283 -1.17 -7.02 32.60
N ARG A 284 -1.00 -5.69 32.66
CA ARG A 284 -1.46 -4.74 31.64
C ARG A 284 -0.69 -4.89 30.33
N LYS A 285 -1.41 -4.85 29.22
CA LYS A 285 -0.88 -4.98 27.85
C LYS A 285 -0.30 -3.65 27.34
N VAL A 286 0.77 -3.18 27.97
CA VAL A 286 1.48 -1.96 27.54
C VAL A 286 2.58 -2.31 26.54
N ARG A 287 2.49 -1.78 25.32
CA ARG A 287 3.49 -2.00 24.26
C ARG A 287 4.14 -0.69 23.84
N LEU A 288 5.42 -0.53 24.16
CA LEU A 288 6.22 0.66 23.81
C LEU A 288 6.86 0.54 22.43
N PHE A 289 7.27 -0.67 22.04
CA PHE A 289 8.07 -0.91 20.84
C PHE A 289 7.41 -1.91 19.88
N ALA A 290 7.72 -1.74 18.60
CA ALA A 290 7.51 -2.74 17.57
C ALA A 290 8.70 -2.76 16.60
N SER A 291 8.92 -3.91 15.97
CA SER A 291 9.93 -4.07 14.92
C SER A 291 9.43 -3.49 13.60
N THR A 292 10.33 -2.86 12.85
CA THR A 292 10.13 -2.52 11.45
C THR A 292 10.49 -3.71 10.56
N SER A 293 10.22 -3.64 9.24
CA SER A 293 10.59 -4.70 8.29
C SER A 293 12.10 -4.96 8.21
N THR A 294 12.93 -3.98 8.57
CA THR A 294 14.40 -4.14 8.65
C THR A 294 14.87 -4.73 9.99
N GLY A 295 13.96 -5.10 10.89
CA GLY A 295 14.27 -5.59 12.24
C GLY A 295 14.64 -4.50 13.24
N ARG A 296 14.70 -3.22 12.85
CA ARG A 296 14.94 -2.10 13.77
C ARG A 296 13.73 -1.94 14.72
N MET A 297 13.99 -1.91 16.03
CA MET A 297 12.97 -1.69 17.05
C MET A 297 12.73 -0.19 17.24
N VAL A 298 11.49 0.25 17.00
CA VAL A 298 11.09 1.66 17.10
C VAL A 298 9.88 1.82 18.02
N PRO A 299 9.63 3.02 18.58
CA PRO A 299 8.42 3.29 19.34
C PRO A 299 7.15 3.06 18.52
N VAL A 300 6.07 2.54 19.11
CA VAL A 300 4.79 2.30 18.40
C VAL A 300 4.19 3.59 17.80
N THR A 301 4.54 4.75 18.34
CA THR A 301 4.17 6.06 17.80
C THR A 301 4.69 6.33 16.38
N HIS A 302 5.69 5.56 15.91
CA HIS A 302 6.26 5.71 14.57
C HIS A 302 5.36 5.16 13.47
N PHE A 303 4.39 4.31 13.81
CA PHE A 303 3.44 3.73 12.86
C PHE A 303 2.20 4.62 12.67
N VAL A 304 2.11 5.76 13.38
CA VAL A 304 1.00 6.69 13.29
C VAL A 304 1.52 8.04 12.81
N SER A 305 0.92 8.57 11.76
CA SER A 305 1.10 9.96 11.36
C SER A 305 -0.16 10.50 10.73
N PRO A 306 -0.49 11.79 10.82
CA PRO A 306 -1.65 12.34 10.13
C PRO A 306 -1.57 12.06 8.62
N ILE A 307 -2.63 11.49 8.05
CA ILE A 307 -2.77 11.23 6.61
C ILE A 307 -3.97 12.02 6.12
N GLN A 308 -3.72 12.96 5.21
CA GLN A 308 -4.75 13.66 4.47
C GLN A 308 -4.86 13.02 3.09
N VAL A 309 -6.10 12.82 2.64
CA VAL A 309 -6.40 12.15 1.38
C VAL A 309 -7.12 13.14 0.50
N ASP A 310 -6.63 13.31 -0.73
CA ASP A 310 -7.19 14.30 -1.66
C ASP A 310 -8.56 13.86 -2.22
N PHE A 311 -8.77 12.54 -2.35
CA PHE A 311 -9.96 11.97 -2.98
C PHE A 311 -10.42 10.67 -2.31
N GLY A 312 -11.74 10.44 -2.31
CA GLY A 312 -12.33 9.14 -1.98
C GLY A 312 -12.61 8.89 -0.50
N LEU A 313 -12.27 9.82 0.41
CA LEU A 313 -12.66 9.78 1.82
C LEU A 313 -13.12 11.17 2.25
N ASP A 314 -14.44 11.39 2.31
CA ASP A 314 -15.02 12.71 2.57
C ASP A 314 -15.26 12.95 4.08
N SER A 315 -15.26 11.90 4.88
CA SER A 315 -15.56 11.98 6.31
C SER A 315 -14.75 10.98 7.18
N PRO A 316 -14.62 11.24 8.49
CA PRO A 316 -14.07 10.27 9.45
C PRO A 316 -14.80 8.92 9.42
N GLN A 317 -16.09 8.92 9.10
CA GLN A 317 -16.92 7.74 8.94
C GLN A 317 -16.49 6.92 7.73
N ASP A 318 -16.24 7.58 6.60
CA ASP A 318 -15.74 6.92 5.39
C ASP A 318 -14.35 6.34 5.61
N ALA A 319 -13.50 7.01 6.40
CA ALA A 319 -12.20 6.46 6.81
C ALA A 319 -12.34 5.20 7.65
N ALA A 320 -13.25 5.17 8.63
CA ALA A 320 -13.53 3.96 9.41
C ALA A 320 -14.08 2.82 8.53
N ARG A 321 -14.97 3.17 7.58
CA ARG A 321 -15.52 2.22 6.61
C ARG A 321 -14.44 1.68 5.67
N PHE A 322 -13.56 2.53 5.15
CA PHE A 322 -12.44 2.14 4.29
C PHE A 322 -11.52 1.14 4.99
N VAL A 323 -11.10 1.45 6.21
CA VAL A 323 -10.18 0.58 6.96
C VAL A 323 -10.83 -0.78 7.24
N SER A 324 -12.14 -0.82 7.54
CA SER A 324 -12.84 -2.09 7.80
C SER A 324 -13.01 -2.99 6.57
N LEU A 325 -12.82 -2.46 5.36
CA LEU A 325 -12.84 -3.25 4.12
C LEU A 325 -11.50 -3.94 3.85
N LEU A 326 -10.41 -3.50 4.49
CA LEU A 326 -9.12 -4.17 4.42
C LEU A 326 -9.22 -5.54 5.12
N ARG A 327 -8.50 -6.54 4.63
CA ARG A 327 -8.59 -7.88 5.22
C ARG A 327 -7.81 -7.95 6.54
N VAL A 328 -8.46 -8.42 7.60
CA VAL A 328 -7.76 -8.76 8.85
C VAL A 328 -7.04 -10.10 8.66
N ALA A 329 -5.73 -10.11 8.88
CA ALA A 329 -4.92 -11.32 8.87
C ALA A 329 -5.21 -12.13 10.14
N ASN A 330 -5.62 -13.39 9.98
CA ASN A 330 -5.77 -14.32 11.10
C ASN A 330 -4.46 -15.08 11.31
N ASP A 331 -4.01 -15.16 12.57
CA ASP A 331 -2.78 -15.84 13.00
C ASP A 331 -2.73 -17.36 12.65
N GLY A 332 -3.82 -17.93 12.13
CA GLY A 332 -3.94 -19.34 11.75
C GLY A 332 -3.86 -19.66 10.26
N SER A 333 -3.56 -18.69 9.37
CA SER A 333 -3.53 -18.93 7.91
C SER A 333 -2.13 -19.00 7.27
N SER A 334 -1.06 -18.97 8.07
CA SER A 334 0.27 -19.31 7.61
C SER A 334 0.42 -20.83 7.55
N SER A 335 0.49 -21.35 6.33
CA SER A 335 1.00 -22.69 6.03
C SER A 335 2.28 -22.95 6.81
N VAL A 336 2.22 -24.00 7.64
CA VAL A 336 3.29 -24.76 8.30
C VAL A 336 4.71 -24.24 8.11
N GLY A 337 5.27 -23.71 9.21
CA GLY A 337 6.71 -23.73 9.50
C GLY A 337 7.42 -22.39 9.45
N SER A 338 7.56 -21.72 10.60
CA SER A 338 8.88 -21.32 11.12
C SER A 338 8.75 -20.60 12.47
N LEU A 339 9.75 -20.83 13.30
CA LEU A 339 9.95 -20.37 14.66
C LEU A 339 10.20 -18.85 14.69
N SER A 340 9.15 -18.05 14.86
CA SER A 340 9.12 -16.99 15.89
C SER A 340 7.69 -16.45 15.99
N ALA A 341 7.09 -16.55 17.16
CA ALA A 341 5.85 -15.85 17.50
C ALA A 341 6.05 -14.32 17.63
N GLU A 342 7.14 -13.76 17.09
CA GLU A 342 7.57 -12.37 17.23
C GLU A 342 7.95 -11.65 15.91
N ALA A 343 7.69 -12.27 14.75
CA ALA A 343 7.71 -11.59 13.45
C ALA A 343 6.25 -11.37 12.99
N GLY A 344 5.47 -10.38 13.43
CA GLY A 344 5.79 -9.05 13.93
C GLY A 344 4.72 -8.16 13.31
N GLY A 345 3.49 -8.22 13.83
CA GLY A 345 2.27 -7.77 13.14
C GLY A 345 2.17 -6.27 12.81
N TRP A 346 3.24 -5.48 12.92
CA TRP A 346 3.31 -4.06 12.62
C TRP A 346 4.06 -3.86 11.30
N LEU A 347 3.29 -3.61 10.25
CA LEU A 347 3.79 -3.31 8.91
C LEU A 347 4.03 -1.81 8.80
N SER A 348 4.95 -1.41 7.91
CA SER A 348 5.01 -0.01 7.51
C SER A 348 3.69 0.39 6.82
N PRO A 349 3.22 1.65 6.95
CA PRO A 349 1.99 2.09 6.30
C PRO A 349 1.98 1.76 4.80
N PHE A 350 3.10 1.97 4.10
CA PHE A 350 3.28 1.61 2.69
C PHE A 350 2.98 0.14 2.38
N ILE A 351 3.56 -0.77 3.15
CA ILE A 351 3.40 -2.21 2.93
C ILE A 351 1.99 -2.66 3.31
N PHE A 352 1.41 -2.11 4.38
CA PHE A 352 0.04 -2.44 4.79
C PHE A 352 -0.99 -2.04 3.74
N VAL A 353 -0.97 -0.78 3.29
CA VAL A 353 -1.94 -0.29 2.29
C VAL A 353 -1.76 -0.99 0.94
N SER A 354 -0.51 -1.28 0.53
CA SER A 354 -0.23 -2.02 -0.70
C SER A 354 -0.74 -3.47 -0.65
N GLN A 355 -0.65 -4.12 0.52
CA GLN A 355 -1.16 -5.48 0.71
C GLN A 355 -2.69 -5.54 0.84
N ARG A 356 -3.33 -4.44 1.25
CA ARG A 356 -4.76 -4.39 1.61
C ARG A 356 -5.17 -5.43 2.66
N GLN A 357 -4.20 -5.94 3.41
CA GLN A 357 -4.39 -6.93 4.46
C GLN A 357 -3.32 -6.82 5.54
N GLY A 358 -3.67 -7.16 6.78
CA GLY A 358 -2.75 -7.13 7.91
C GLY A 358 -3.45 -7.33 9.25
N HIS A 359 -2.67 -7.35 10.33
CA HIS A 359 -3.19 -7.53 11.69
C HIS A 359 -3.90 -6.28 12.24
N CYS A 360 -4.68 -6.45 13.31
CA CYS A 360 -5.48 -5.38 13.94
C CYS A 360 -4.70 -4.12 14.30
N CYS A 361 -3.41 -4.22 14.65
CA CYS A 361 -2.59 -3.05 14.92
C CYS A 361 -2.32 -2.18 13.67
N ASN A 362 -2.24 -2.78 12.48
CA ASN A 362 -2.10 -2.01 11.23
C ASN A 362 -3.39 -1.25 10.90
N HIS A 363 -4.53 -1.92 11.10
CA HIS A 363 -5.84 -1.29 10.96
C HIS A 363 -6.01 -0.11 11.91
N ALA A 364 -5.68 -0.30 13.19
CA ALA A 364 -5.77 0.75 14.21
C ALA A 364 -4.84 1.93 13.91
N THR A 365 -3.61 1.66 13.48
CA THR A 365 -2.63 2.72 13.15
C THR A 365 -3.03 3.50 11.90
N LEU A 366 -3.54 2.84 10.86
CA LEU A 366 -4.08 3.50 9.67
C LEU A 366 -5.31 4.34 10.00
N LEU A 367 -6.30 3.79 10.72
CA LEU A 367 -7.49 4.54 11.11
C LEU A 367 -7.13 5.75 11.97
N CYS A 368 -6.28 5.58 12.99
CA CYS A 368 -5.82 6.71 13.81
C CYS A 368 -5.12 7.77 12.97
N SER A 369 -4.30 7.36 12.00
CA SER A 369 -3.61 8.26 11.07
C SER A 369 -4.58 9.08 10.22
N LEU A 370 -5.62 8.45 9.69
CA LEU A 370 -6.69 9.13 8.92
C LEU A 370 -7.50 10.08 9.79
N LEU A 371 -7.94 9.66 10.98
CA LEU A 371 -8.69 10.52 11.90
C LEU A 371 -7.89 11.76 12.33
N LEU A 372 -6.59 11.58 12.59
CA LEU A 372 -5.68 12.70 12.84
C LEU A 372 -5.55 13.64 11.62
N GLY A 373 -5.62 13.10 10.40
CA GLY A 373 -5.64 13.89 9.16
C GLY A 373 -6.89 14.75 9.01
N PHE A 374 -8.05 14.25 9.45
CA PHE A 374 -9.29 15.02 9.60
C PHE A 374 -9.27 16.01 10.79
N GLY A 375 -8.20 16.03 11.59
CA GLY A 375 -8.05 16.94 12.73
C GLY A 375 -8.72 16.46 14.02
N LEU A 376 -9.14 15.20 14.12
CA LEU A 376 -9.68 14.64 15.36
C LEU A 376 -8.55 14.37 16.36
N ASP A 377 -8.84 14.55 17.65
CA ASP A 377 -7.95 14.14 18.74
C ASP A 377 -8.05 12.62 18.95
N ALA A 378 -7.33 11.88 18.13
CA ALA A 378 -7.37 10.42 18.05
C ALA A 378 -6.09 9.75 18.60
N PHE A 379 -6.28 8.58 19.20
CA PHE A 379 -5.25 7.73 19.77
C PHE A 379 -5.50 6.27 19.40
N CYS A 380 -4.44 5.54 19.05
CA CYS A 380 -4.46 4.09 19.15
C CYS A 380 -4.48 3.69 20.62
N ALA A 381 -5.31 2.71 20.94
CA ALA A 381 -5.46 2.13 22.27
C ALA A 381 -5.08 0.64 22.24
N ILE A 382 -4.35 0.19 23.26
CA ILE A 382 -4.02 -1.22 23.46
C ILE A 382 -4.64 -1.67 24.78
N GLY A 383 -5.29 -2.82 24.77
CA GLY A 383 -5.83 -3.48 25.96
C GLY A 383 -6.20 -4.91 25.64
N SER A 384 -7.32 -5.39 26.18
CA SER A 384 -7.83 -6.74 25.92
C SER A 384 -9.23 -6.76 25.34
N GLY A 385 -9.50 -7.72 24.47
CA GLY A 385 -10.84 -8.08 24.02
C GLY A 385 -11.61 -8.85 25.09
N HIS A 386 -12.87 -9.19 24.78
CA HIS A 386 -13.74 -10.00 25.67
C HIS A 386 -13.15 -11.37 26.04
N ASN A 387 -12.30 -11.94 25.17
CA ASN A 387 -11.61 -13.21 25.41
C ASN A 387 -10.29 -13.05 26.21
N GLY A 388 -9.93 -11.85 26.64
CA GLY A 388 -8.67 -11.55 27.34
C GLY A 388 -7.44 -11.42 26.42
N GLU A 389 -7.60 -11.66 25.12
CA GLU A 389 -6.54 -11.50 24.12
C GLU A 389 -6.20 -10.03 23.90
N ALA A 390 -4.91 -9.74 23.63
CA ALA A 390 -4.45 -8.39 23.36
C ALA A 390 -5.15 -7.83 22.11
N SER A 391 -5.78 -6.67 22.26
CA SER A 391 -6.53 -6.00 21.20
C SER A 391 -6.05 -4.58 21.02
N VAL A 392 -6.06 -4.12 19.76
CA VAL A 392 -5.69 -2.75 19.39
C VAL A 392 -6.87 -2.11 18.67
N PHE A 393 -7.26 -0.93 19.13
CA PHE A 393 -8.39 -0.17 18.60
C PHE A 393 -8.09 1.33 18.62
N VAL A 394 -9.04 2.17 18.21
CA VAL A 394 -8.83 3.62 18.16
C VAL A 394 -9.83 4.31 19.08
N VAL A 395 -9.39 5.35 19.77
CA VAL A 395 -10.22 6.20 20.61
C VAL A 395 -10.07 7.62 20.10
N SER A 396 -11.19 8.30 19.85
CA SER A 396 -11.20 9.73 19.62
C SER A 396 -11.87 10.46 20.77
N ARG A 397 -11.38 11.66 21.05
CA ARG A 397 -11.92 12.54 22.07
C ARG A 397 -12.42 13.82 21.44
N SER A 398 -13.49 14.34 22.00
CA SER A 398 -14.04 15.64 21.67
C SER A 398 -14.58 16.26 22.96
N ALA A 399 -14.69 17.57 23.00
CA ALA A 399 -15.47 18.27 24.01
C ALA A 399 -16.75 18.75 23.33
N ASP A 400 -17.89 18.58 23.98
CA ASP A 400 -19.11 19.22 23.50
C ASP A 400 -19.05 20.75 23.70
N ALA A 401 -20.04 21.49 23.19
CA ALA A 401 -20.12 22.94 23.33
C ALA A 401 -20.23 23.41 24.80
N ARG A 402 -20.54 22.51 25.73
CA ARG A 402 -20.63 22.75 27.17
C ARG A 402 -19.36 22.31 27.92
N GLY A 403 -18.35 21.83 27.20
CA GLY A 403 -17.08 21.35 27.76
C GLY A 403 -17.11 19.91 28.29
N ALA A 404 -18.22 19.18 28.13
CA ALA A 404 -18.28 17.78 28.54
C ALA A 404 -17.47 16.91 27.58
N ALA A 405 -16.57 16.08 28.14
CA ALA A 405 -15.75 15.18 27.37
C ALA A 405 -16.61 14.07 26.75
N ARG A 406 -16.58 13.97 25.43
CA ARG A 406 -17.17 12.88 24.65
C ARG A 406 -16.06 12.02 24.06
N VAL A 407 -16.10 10.74 24.41
CA VAL A 407 -15.18 9.73 23.93
C VAL A 407 -15.90 8.81 22.96
N THR A 408 -15.27 8.50 21.84
CA THR A 408 -15.76 7.51 20.86
C THR A 408 -14.72 6.42 20.73
N VAL A 409 -15.15 5.16 20.88
CA VAL A 409 -14.32 3.98 20.64
C VAL A 409 -14.63 3.49 19.23
N TRP A 410 -13.58 3.30 18.44
CA TRP A 410 -13.66 2.85 17.06
C TRP A 410 -13.05 1.45 16.96
N ASN A 411 -13.81 0.49 16.44
CA ASN A 411 -13.30 -0.82 16.09
C ASN A 411 -12.76 -0.76 14.64
N PRO A 412 -11.43 -0.81 14.44
CA PRO A 412 -10.85 -0.64 13.10
C PRO A 412 -11.21 -1.79 12.15
N ALA A 413 -11.43 -3.00 12.68
CA ALA A 413 -11.72 -4.18 11.89
C ALA A 413 -13.18 -4.22 11.39
N SER A 414 -14.14 -3.68 12.15
CA SER A 414 -15.55 -3.65 11.75
C SER A 414 -16.00 -2.28 11.23
N GLY A 415 -15.30 -1.20 11.56
CA GLY A 415 -15.72 0.17 11.31
C GLY A 415 -16.78 0.67 12.30
N GLU A 416 -17.18 -0.17 13.27
CA GLU A 416 -18.16 0.18 14.30
C GLU A 416 -17.60 1.24 15.25
N ARG A 417 -18.48 2.12 15.71
CA ARG A 417 -18.17 3.14 16.69
C ARG A 417 -19.22 3.17 17.78
N SER A 418 -18.79 3.35 19.02
CA SER A 418 -19.66 3.32 20.19
C SER A 418 -19.10 4.21 21.31
N SER A 419 -19.90 4.44 22.34
CA SER A 419 -19.39 4.99 23.59
C SER A 419 -18.61 3.93 24.37
N PRO A 420 -17.66 4.31 25.24
CA PRO A 420 -16.91 3.35 26.07
C PRO A 420 -17.81 2.42 26.92
N SER A 421 -19.00 2.87 27.32
CA SER A 421 -19.96 2.10 28.10
C SER A 421 -20.76 1.09 27.27
N GLU A 422 -20.95 1.34 25.97
CA GLU A 422 -21.69 0.48 25.05
C GLU A 422 -20.79 -0.50 24.31
N GLN A 423 -19.46 -0.36 24.46
CA GLN A 423 -18.51 -1.16 23.69
C GLN A 423 -18.48 -2.62 24.16
N ALA A 424 -18.83 -3.53 23.25
CA ALA A 424 -18.85 -4.97 23.53
C ALA A 424 -17.56 -5.71 23.10
N ALA A 425 -16.82 -5.20 22.11
CA ALA A 425 -15.67 -5.92 21.55
C ALA A 425 -14.41 -5.87 22.44
N PHE A 426 -14.24 -4.78 23.19
CA PHE A 426 -13.06 -4.50 24.00
C PHE A 426 -13.44 -4.37 25.47
N SER A 427 -12.63 -4.93 26.36
CA SER A 427 -12.89 -4.93 27.80
C SER A 427 -11.99 -3.98 28.56
N THR A 428 -10.73 -3.80 28.13
CA THR A 428 -9.76 -2.97 28.84
C THR A 428 -9.00 -1.99 27.95
N VAL A 429 -8.41 -0.97 28.57
CA VAL A 429 -7.49 0.00 27.97
C VAL A 429 -6.28 0.15 28.89
N ASP A 430 -5.12 -0.28 28.40
CA ASP A 430 -3.87 -0.32 29.15
C ASP A 430 -2.89 0.79 28.73
N CYS A 431 -2.88 1.17 27.44
CA CYS A 431 -2.13 2.33 26.97
C CYS A 431 -2.78 3.01 25.76
N LEU A 432 -2.46 4.29 25.59
CA LEU A 432 -2.89 5.15 24.49
C LEU A 432 -1.66 5.76 23.83
N PHE A 433 -1.66 5.85 22.50
CA PHE A 433 -0.58 6.51 21.77
C PHE A 433 -1.06 7.10 20.46
N ASN A 434 -0.38 8.15 20.00
CA ASN A 434 -0.58 8.71 18.67
C ASN A 434 0.78 9.11 18.08
N ASN A 435 0.77 9.92 17.03
CA ASN A 435 2.00 10.39 16.39
C ASN A 435 2.84 11.33 17.26
N LYS A 436 2.37 11.84 18.40
CA LYS A 436 3.07 12.83 19.24
C LYS A 436 3.37 12.35 20.65
N ALA A 437 2.51 11.53 21.22
CA ALA A 437 2.54 11.17 22.62
C ALA A 437 2.21 9.70 22.85
N PHE A 438 2.60 9.21 24.03
CA PHE A 438 2.30 7.89 24.53
C PHE A 438 1.96 8.00 26.02
N PHE A 439 0.94 7.27 26.44
CA PHE A 439 0.40 7.26 27.79
C PHE A 439 0.12 5.82 28.23
N ALA A 440 0.57 5.42 29.41
CA ALA A 440 0.11 4.18 30.03
C ALA A 440 -0.89 4.47 31.14
N ASN A 441 -1.93 3.64 31.22
CA ASN A 441 -2.97 3.77 32.21
C ASN A 441 -2.38 3.50 33.60
N CYS A 442 -2.55 4.42 34.54
CA CYS A 442 -2.15 4.34 35.95
C CYS A 442 -3.35 4.33 36.91
N GLN A 443 -4.57 4.33 36.39
CA GLN A 443 -5.81 4.26 37.18
C GLN A 443 -5.97 2.90 37.86
N ALA A 444 -6.84 2.80 38.87
CA ALA A 444 -7.03 1.56 39.63
C ALA A 444 -7.63 0.46 38.74
N THR A 445 -8.57 0.86 37.89
CA THR A 445 -9.21 0.05 36.86
C THR A 445 -8.56 0.30 35.50
N ASN A 446 -8.56 -0.71 34.65
CA ASN A 446 -8.29 -0.59 33.21
C ASN A 446 -9.53 -0.93 32.37
N SER A 447 -10.71 -1.11 32.98
CA SER A 447 -11.95 -1.41 32.26
C SER A 447 -12.39 -0.22 31.40
N ILE A 448 -12.67 -0.47 30.13
CA ILE A 448 -13.01 0.58 29.14
C ILE A 448 -14.23 1.42 29.57
N ALA A 449 -15.20 0.79 30.24
CA ALA A 449 -16.43 1.43 30.67
C ALA A 449 -16.25 2.40 31.85
N SER A 450 -15.16 2.29 32.62
CA SER A 450 -14.93 3.07 33.84
C SER A 450 -13.66 3.92 33.83
N VAL A 451 -12.79 3.74 32.83
CA VAL A 451 -11.54 4.50 32.69
C VAL A 451 -11.82 5.95 32.29
N SER A 452 -11.14 6.89 32.93
CA SER A 452 -11.05 8.28 32.46
C SER A 452 -10.11 8.36 31.25
N PHE A 453 -10.58 9.02 30.18
CA PHE A 453 -9.82 9.26 28.95
C PHE A 453 -9.14 10.65 28.92
N GLU A 454 -9.05 11.33 30.06
CA GLU A 454 -8.28 12.57 30.22
C GLU A 454 -6.77 12.26 30.25
N CYS A 455 -6.19 11.94 29.09
CA CYS A 455 -4.82 11.45 28.97
C CYS A 455 -3.74 12.43 29.48
N TYR A 456 -4.06 13.71 29.64
CA TYR A 456 -3.15 14.72 30.16
C TYR A 456 -3.16 14.83 31.69
N ASN A 457 -4.06 14.12 32.37
CA ASN A 457 -4.02 13.96 33.82
C ASN A 457 -2.96 12.90 34.19
N GLU A 458 -1.81 13.35 34.71
CA GLU A 458 -0.68 12.47 35.07
C GLU A 458 -0.98 11.51 36.22
N GLU A 459 -2.01 11.77 37.04
CA GLU A 459 -2.46 10.82 38.07
C GLU A 459 -3.17 9.61 37.45
N ALA A 460 -3.83 9.81 36.31
CA ALA A 460 -4.56 8.78 35.58
C ALA A 460 -3.71 8.10 34.50
N TRP A 461 -2.79 8.84 33.88
CA TRP A 461 -2.02 8.40 32.73
C TRP A 461 -0.56 8.80 32.86
N LYS A 462 0.35 7.82 32.93
CA LYS A 462 1.79 8.11 32.92
C LYS A 462 2.26 8.43 31.50
N PRO A 463 2.76 9.64 31.21
CA PRO A 463 3.25 9.99 29.88
C PRO A 463 4.68 9.50 29.65
N LEU A 464 5.04 9.23 28.39
CA LEU A 464 6.44 9.27 27.95
C LEU A 464 6.86 10.71 27.68
N ASN A 465 8.15 10.99 27.89
CA ASN A 465 8.72 12.28 27.55
C ASN A 465 8.72 12.47 26.02
N VAL A 466 7.99 13.49 25.56
CA VAL A 466 7.83 13.81 24.13
C VAL A 466 9.16 14.16 23.47
N LEU A 467 10.09 14.79 24.18
CA LEU A 467 11.42 15.10 23.63
C LEU A 467 12.19 13.81 23.35
N LYS A 468 12.14 12.83 24.27
CA LYS A 468 12.77 11.51 24.04
C LYS A 468 12.14 10.78 22.86
N LEU A 469 10.82 10.88 22.66
CA LEU A 469 10.15 10.31 21.49
C LEU A 469 10.60 10.98 20.18
N ARG A 470 10.77 12.31 20.17
CA ARG A 470 11.20 13.07 18.99
C ARG A 470 12.66 12.83 18.59
N MET A 471 13.50 12.34 19.50
CA MET A 471 14.90 12.00 19.19
C MET A 471 15.02 10.85 18.21
N VAL A 472 14.06 9.91 18.22
CA VAL A 472 14.07 8.74 17.34
C VAL A 472 13.54 9.16 15.97
N PRO A 473 14.34 9.10 14.89
CA PRO A 473 13.92 9.58 13.57
C PRO A 473 12.67 8.86 13.06
N ARG A 474 11.78 9.63 12.43
CA ARG A 474 10.52 9.18 11.83
C ARG A 474 10.52 9.51 10.36
N TYR A 475 9.82 8.68 9.58
CA TYR A 475 9.62 8.92 8.16
C TYR A 475 8.15 9.26 7.92
N PRO A 476 7.86 10.09 6.90
CA PRO A 476 6.48 10.37 6.50
C PRO A 476 5.73 9.07 6.17
N SER A 477 4.44 9.00 6.52
CA SER A 477 3.62 7.89 6.05
C SER A 477 3.36 7.97 4.56
N ALA A 478 3.13 6.81 3.96
CA ALA A 478 2.75 6.72 2.57
C ALA A 478 1.39 7.40 2.34
N PRO A 479 1.26 8.22 1.28
CA PRO A 479 -0.05 8.66 0.83
C PRO A 479 -0.87 7.47 0.33
N LEU A 480 -2.19 7.60 0.39
CA LEU A 480 -3.09 6.66 -0.27
C LEU A 480 -3.15 6.96 -1.77
N LEU A 481 -3.14 5.90 -2.58
CA LEU A 481 -3.35 5.98 -4.01
C LEU A 481 -4.84 5.90 -4.32
N PHE A 482 -5.34 6.79 -5.17
CA PHE A 482 -6.71 6.69 -5.66
C PHE A 482 -6.69 6.25 -7.13
N GLU A 483 -6.95 4.96 -7.36
CA GLU A 483 -7.14 4.42 -8.70
C GLU A 483 -8.63 4.53 -9.06
N ALA A 484 -8.97 5.35 -10.05
CA ALA A 484 -10.35 5.49 -10.51
C ALA A 484 -10.83 4.18 -11.15
N ALA A 485 -11.60 3.39 -10.41
CA ALA A 485 -12.23 2.19 -10.91
C ALA A 485 -13.63 2.48 -11.49
N ALA A 486 -13.95 1.86 -12.62
CA ALA A 486 -15.29 1.95 -13.20
C ALA A 486 -16.28 1.07 -12.44
N ALA A 487 -16.77 1.52 -11.28
CA ALA A 487 -17.73 0.78 -10.44
C ALA A 487 -18.91 0.14 -11.24
N PRO A 488 -19.52 0.81 -12.25
CA PRO A 488 -20.59 0.19 -13.05
C PRO A 488 -20.17 -1.04 -13.86
N SER A 489 -18.90 -1.15 -14.31
CA SER A 489 -18.43 -2.32 -15.04
C SER A 489 -18.23 -3.50 -14.09
N VAL A 490 -17.73 -3.24 -12.88
CA VAL A 490 -17.61 -4.23 -11.80
C VAL A 490 -18.99 -4.76 -11.41
N GLU A 491 -19.96 -3.87 -11.16
CA GLU A 491 -21.35 -4.24 -10.85
C GLU A 491 -21.94 -5.18 -11.91
N ARG A 492 -21.83 -4.81 -13.19
CA ARG A 492 -22.39 -5.59 -14.30
C ARG A 492 -21.73 -6.96 -14.43
N THR A 493 -20.40 -7.01 -14.34
CA THR A 493 -19.64 -8.27 -14.52
C THR A 493 -19.99 -9.26 -13.42
N LEU A 494 -19.95 -8.82 -12.15
CA LEU A 494 -20.26 -9.67 -11.01
C LEU A 494 -21.73 -10.10 -11.00
N GLU A 495 -22.67 -9.24 -11.41
CA GLU A 495 -24.09 -9.61 -11.52
C GLU A 495 -24.31 -10.75 -12.55
N ILE A 496 -23.60 -10.72 -13.70
CA ILE A 496 -23.66 -11.78 -14.71
C ILE A 496 -23.08 -13.09 -14.16
N GLU A 497 -21.90 -13.03 -13.54
CA GLU A 497 -21.22 -14.20 -12.97
C GLU A 497 -22.04 -14.85 -11.85
N LEU A 498 -22.66 -14.05 -10.97
CA LEU A 498 -23.53 -14.56 -9.91
C LEU A 498 -24.79 -15.23 -10.46
N ARG A 499 -25.41 -14.68 -11.51
CA ARG A 499 -26.55 -15.35 -12.16
C ARG A 499 -26.14 -16.69 -12.76
N ALA A 500 -24.98 -16.75 -13.41
CA ALA A 500 -24.46 -18.02 -13.92
C ALA A 500 -24.19 -19.02 -12.78
N ALA A 501 -23.59 -18.58 -11.67
CA ALA A 501 -23.29 -19.43 -10.51
C ALA A 501 -24.56 -19.95 -9.81
N ILE A 502 -25.58 -19.11 -9.63
CA ILE A 502 -26.87 -19.50 -9.05
C ILE A 502 -27.58 -20.52 -9.97
N SER A 503 -27.58 -20.26 -11.28
CA SER A 503 -28.19 -21.18 -12.26
C SER A 503 -27.50 -22.54 -12.22
N ALA A 504 -26.16 -22.57 -12.29
CA ALA A 504 -25.39 -23.81 -12.22
C ALA A 504 -25.61 -24.58 -10.90
N TYR A 505 -25.70 -23.88 -9.77
CA TYR A 505 -26.01 -24.51 -8.48
C TYR A 505 -27.38 -25.18 -8.51
N ARG A 506 -28.41 -24.51 -9.04
CA ARG A 506 -29.78 -25.04 -9.10
C ARG A 506 -29.98 -26.13 -10.14
N ASP A 507 -29.29 -26.02 -11.27
CA ASP A 507 -29.26 -27.04 -12.32
C ASP A 507 -28.65 -28.35 -11.79
N SER A 508 -27.75 -28.29 -10.79
CA SER A 508 -27.15 -29.49 -10.18
C SER A 508 -28.16 -30.40 -9.47
N PHE A 509 -29.32 -29.87 -9.07
CA PHE A 509 -30.46 -30.64 -8.56
C PHE A 509 -31.70 -30.56 -9.46
N GLY A 510 -31.50 -30.19 -10.74
CA GLY A 510 -32.49 -30.31 -11.80
C GLY A 510 -33.56 -29.21 -11.85
N VAL A 511 -33.31 -28.03 -11.26
CA VAL A 511 -34.30 -26.95 -11.21
C VAL A 511 -33.86 -25.75 -12.05
N MET A 512 -34.62 -25.44 -13.09
CA MET A 512 -34.37 -24.27 -13.94
C MET A 512 -34.55 -22.97 -13.15
N THR A 513 -33.66 -22.00 -13.40
CA THR A 513 -33.68 -20.70 -12.72
C THR A 513 -34.22 -19.61 -13.64
N ALA A 514 -35.30 -18.93 -13.23
CA ALA A 514 -35.85 -17.77 -13.91
C ALA A 514 -35.45 -16.47 -13.18
N TYR A 515 -35.15 -15.41 -13.92
CA TYR A 515 -34.78 -14.10 -13.35
C TYR A 515 -35.83 -13.02 -13.60
N ASP A 516 -35.97 -12.11 -12.65
CA ASP A 516 -36.87 -10.94 -12.73
C ASP A 516 -36.05 -9.64 -12.69
N SER A 517 -36.03 -8.93 -13.82
CA SER A 517 -35.28 -7.68 -13.98
C SER A 517 -35.92 -6.52 -13.21
N VAL A 518 -37.24 -6.52 -13.01
CA VAL A 518 -37.95 -5.47 -12.27
C VAL A 518 -37.62 -5.59 -10.79
N VAL A 519 -37.69 -6.81 -10.24
CA VAL A 519 -37.26 -7.07 -8.87
C VAL A 519 -35.80 -6.68 -8.71
N SER A 520 -34.90 -7.14 -9.60
CA SER A 520 -33.47 -6.79 -9.57
C SER A 520 -33.21 -5.28 -9.56
N TYR A 521 -33.99 -4.50 -10.33
CA TYR A 521 -33.92 -3.05 -10.34
C TYR A 521 -34.28 -2.44 -8.97
N VAL A 522 -35.39 -2.88 -8.38
CA VAL A 522 -35.90 -2.37 -7.10
C VAL A 522 -34.96 -2.65 -5.92
N LEU A 523 -34.18 -3.74 -5.96
CA LEU A 523 -33.18 -4.07 -4.92
C LEU A 523 -32.09 -3.00 -4.80
N SER A 524 -31.83 -2.22 -5.85
CA SER A 524 -30.73 -1.26 -5.89
C SER A 524 -30.80 -0.21 -4.78
N GLN A 525 -32.00 0.24 -4.40
CA GLN A 525 -32.17 1.25 -3.35
C GLN A 525 -31.80 0.71 -1.97
N ALA A 526 -32.11 -0.56 -1.69
CA ALA A 526 -31.79 -1.20 -0.42
C ALA A 526 -30.27 -1.29 -0.23
N LEU A 527 -29.53 -1.64 -1.29
CA LEU A 527 -28.07 -1.74 -1.23
C LEU A 527 -27.39 -0.40 -0.94
N VAL A 528 -27.92 0.70 -1.49
CA VAL A 528 -27.42 2.05 -1.18
C VAL A 528 -27.68 2.41 0.29
N LEU A 529 -28.86 2.09 0.81
CA LEU A 529 -29.19 2.31 2.22
C LEU A 529 -28.31 1.45 3.15
N TYR A 530 -28.03 0.21 2.79
CA TYR A 530 -27.15 -0.65 3.59
C TYR A 530 -25.70 -0.11 3.67
N GLU A 531 -25.14 0.40 2.57
CA GLU A 531 -23.80 1.03 2.62
C GLU A 531 -23.83 2.30 3.49
N ARG A 532 -24.87 3.12 3.33
CA ARG A 532 -25.03 4.33 4.13
C ARG A 532 -25.12 4.03 5.62
N GLN A 533 -25.90 3.02 5.99
CA GLN A 533 -25.99 2.53 7.37
C GLN A 533 -24.64 2.05 7.91
N GLN A 534 -23.79 1.40 7.09
CA GLN A 534 -22.45 0.98 7.53
C GLN A 534 -21.50 2.16 7.75
N SER A 535 -21.49 3.17 6.87
CA SER A 535 -20.66 4.37 7.06
C SER A 535 -21.19 5.25 8.21
N GLU A 536 -22.48 5.55 8.21
CA GLU A 536 -23.11 6.47 9.16
C GLU A 536 -23.44 5.83 10.53
N GLY A 537 -23.42 4.50 10.65
CA GLY A 537 -23.67 3.80 11.91
C GLY A 537 -25.08 4.01 12.48
N CYS A 538 -25.98 4.59 11.70
CA CYS A 538 -27.35 4.92 12.07
C CYS A 538 -28.33 4.04 11.29
N ALA A 539 -29.48 3.74 11.90
CA ALA A 539 -30.52 2.97 11.22
C ALA A 539 -31.13 3.78 10.07
N GLU A 540 -31.18 3.18 8.87
CA GLU A 540 -31.79 3.77 7.68
C GLU A 540 -33.27 3.40 7.53
N ASN A 541 -34.03 4.23 6.80
CA ASN A 541 -35.45 3.99 6.54
C ASN A 541 -35.68 3.23 5.23
N PHE A 542 -36.22 2.00 5.33
CA PHE A 542 -36.51 1.13 4.19
C PHE A 542 -37.98 1.21 3.69
N SER A 543 -38.77 2.22 4.09
CA SER A 543 -40.19 2.31 3.73
C SER A 543 -40.42 2.34 2.21
N PHE A 544 -39.69 3.18 1.47
CA PHE A 544 -39.79 3.27 0.01
C PHE A 544 -39.39 1.97 -0.69
N PHE A 545 -38.40 1.26 -0.13
CA PHE A 545 -38.03 -0.06 -0.61
C PHE A 545 -39.17 -1.07 -0.46
N GLN A 546 -39.79 -1.12 0.72
CA GLN A 546 -40.91 -2.02 0.98
C GLN A 546 -42.11 -1.72 0.08
N GLU A 547 -42.44 -0.46 -0.14
CA GLU A 547 -43.51 -0.04 -1.06
C GLU A 547 -43.20 -0.43 -2.51
N SER A 548 -41.97 -0.19 -2.96
CA SER A 548 -41.53 -0.53 -4.33
C SER A 548 -41.59 -2.03 -4.59
N VAL A 549 -41.17 -2.86 -3.61
CA VAL A 549 -41.24 -4.32 -3.71
C VAL A 549 -42.71 -4.78 -3.76
N LYS A 550 -43.56 -4.27 -2.86
CA LYS A 550 -45.00 -4.59 -2.86
C LYS A 550 -45.68 -4.20 -4.17
N GLY A 551 -45.39 -3.01 -4.69
CA GLY A 551 -45.93 -2.51 -5.96
C GLY A 551 -45.47 -3.33 -7.17
N SER A 552 -44.23 -3.81 -7.16
CA SER A 552 -43.68 -4.61 -8.27
C SER A 552 -44.17 -6.05 -8.29
N LEU A 553 -44.39 -6.65 -7.12
CA LEU A 553 -44.79 -8.06 -7.00
C LEU A 553 -46.29 -8.28 -7.20
N GLY A 554 -47.12 -7.35 -6.71
CA GLY A 554 -48.57 -7.51 -6.64
C GLY A 554 -49.04 -8.35 -5.44
N ALA A 555 -50.35 -8.48 -5.27
CA ALA A 555 -50.94 -9.22 -4.15
C ALA A 555 -50.71 -10.74 -4.26
N GLY A 556 -50.59 -11.42 -3.12
CA GLY A 556 -50.49 -12.89 -3.03
C GLY A 556 -49.11 -13.51 -3.33
N LYS A 557 -48.07 -12.68 -3.50
CA LYS A 557 -46.70 -13.16 -3.67
C LYS A 557 -45.89 -13.05 -2.38
N THR A 558 -45.00 -14.03 -2.18
CA THR A 558 -43.99 -14.01 -1.13
C THR A 558 -42.69 -13.46 -1.67
N PHE A 559 -41.97 -12.70 -0.86
CA PHE A 559 -40.66 -12.14 -1.16
C PHE A 559 -39.68 -12.49 -0.04
N LYS A 560 -38.53 -13.06 -0.41
CA LYS A 560 -37.40 -13.29 0.51
C LYS A 560 -36.14 -12.74 -0.14
N ALA A 561 -35.29 -12.08 0.64
CA ALA A 561 -34.03 -11.54 0.16
C ALA A 561 -32.96 -11.54 1.24
N ILE A 562 -31.70 -11.66 0.81
CA ILE A 562 -30.53 -11.57 1.67
C ILE A 562 -29.55 -10.54 1.09
N PRO A 563 -29.20 -9.48 1.84
CA PRO A 563 -28.09 -8.61 1.52
C PRO A 563 -26.78 -9.19 2.06
N VAL A 564 -25.72 -9.13 1.27
CA VAL A 564 -24.37 -9.53 1.66
C VAL A 564 -23.40 -8.43 1.26
N ASN A 565 -22.51 -8.05 2.18
CA ASN A 565 -21.41 -7.13 1.90
C ASN A 565 -20.08 -7.89 1.87
N VAL A 566 -19.30 -7.68 0.82
CA VAL A 566 -17.97 -8.27 0.63
C VAL A 566 -17.00 -7.21 0.11
N SER A 567 -15.70 -7.44 0.28
CA SER A 567 -14.64 -6.57 -0.27
C SER A 567 -13.92 -7.16 -1.49
N TYR A 568 -14.44 -8.26 -2.03
CA TYR A 568 -13.89 -9.03 -3.15
C TYR A 568 -14.90 -9.18 -4.30
N LEU A 569 -14.38 -9.53 -5.47
CA LEU A 569 -15.10 -9.60 -6.75
C LEU A 569 -15.29 -11.04 -7.26
N ASP A 570 -14.97 -12.06 -6.45
CA ASP A 570 -15.13 -13.48 -6.83
C ASP A 570 -16.57 -13.98 -6.58
N ALA A 571 -17.30 -14.30 -7.65
CA ALA A 571 -18.68 -14.79 -7.56
C ALA A 571 -18.80 -16.12 -6.78
N SER A 572 -17.82 -17.02 -6.87
CA SER A 572 -17.82 -18.29 -6.13
C SER A 572 -17.73 -18.05 -4.61
N SER A 573 -16.82 -17.18 -4.18
CA SER A 573 -16.68 -16.79 -2.78
C SER A 573 -17.93 -16.11 -2.24
N VAL A 574 -18.59 -15.26 -3.04
CA VAL A 574 -19.89 -14.67 -2.67
C VAL A 574 -20.96 -15.75 -2.48
N MET A 575 -21.02 -16.72 -3.39
CA MET A 575 -21.94 -17.87 -3.26
C MET A 575 -21.67 -18.70 -2.01
N ASP A 576 -20.41 -18.86 -1.60
CA ASP A 576 -20.05 -19.54 -0.35
C ASP A 576 -20.60 -18.81 0.87
N VAL A 577 -20.49 -17.48 0.91
CA VAL A 577 -21.07 -16.66 1.99
C VAL A 577 -22.59 -16.77 2.03
N VAL A 578 -23.25 -16.71 0.88
CA VAL A 578 -24.71 -16.85 0.78
C VAL A 578 -25.14 -18.23 1.27
N ARG A 579 -24.45 -19.30 0.89
CA ARG A 579 -24.74 -20.68 1.32
C ARG A 579 -24.41 -20.94 2.78
N ALA A 580 -23.48 -20.22 3.38
CA ALA A 580 -23.22 -20.32 4.81
C ALA A 580 -24.41 -19.80 5.64
N SER A 581 -25.14 -18.79 5.13
CA SER A 581 -26.33 -18.25 5.77
C SER A 581 -27.56 -19.17 5.63
N ALA A 582 -28.31 -19.35 6.71
CA ALA A 582 -29.56 -20.12 6.69
C ALA A 582 -30.59 -19.50 5.73
N VAL A 583 -30.75 -18.17 5.75
CA VAL A 583 -31.66 -17.43 4.86
C VAL A 583 -31.20 -17.53 3.41
N GLY A 584 -29.89 -17.48 3.17
CA GLY A 584 -29.35 -17.60 1.82
C GLY A 584 -29.59 -18.98 1.21
N ARG A 585 -29.38 -20.05 1.99
CA ARG A 585 -29.74 -21.43 1.56
C ARG A 585 -31.22 -21.57 1.26
N GLU A 586 -32.09 -21.09 2.14
CA GLU A 586 -33.53 -21.13 1.93
C GLU A 586 -33.96 -20.44 0.61
N ILE A 587 -33.36 -19.29 0.31
CA ILE A 587 -33.60 -18.57 -0.96
C ILE A 587 -33.11 -19.41 -2.15
N LEU A 588 -31.87 -19.91 -2.11
CA LEU A 588 -31.26 -20.66 -3.20
C LEU A 588 -31.95 -22.00 -3.49
N ASP A 589 -32.43 -22.67 -2.45
CA ASP A 589 -33.08 -23.99 -2.52
C ASP A 589 -34.60 -23.87 -2.74
N THR A 590 -35.13 -22.66 -2.95
CA THR A 590 -36.57 -22.46 -3.19
C THR A 590 -37.03 -23.17 -4.47
N VAL A 591 -37.99 -24.08 -4.32
CA VAL A 591 -38.68 -24.80 -5.41
C VAL A 591 -40.18 -24.54 -5.25
N MET A 592 -40.68 -23.52 -5.93
CA MET A 592 -42.10 -23.11 -5.91
C MET A 592 -42.55 -22.75 -7.32
N ASP A 593 -43.85 -22.87 -7.59
CA ASP A 593 -44.43 -22.45 -8.86
C ASP A 593 -44.20 -20.95 -9.09
N ASN A 594 -43.81 -20.61 -10.32
CA ASN A 594 -43.47 -19.24 -10.73
C ASN A 594 -42.39 -18.55 -9.88
N ALA A 595 -41.49 -19.32 -9.26
CA ALA A 595 -40.34 -18.75 -8.57
C ALA A 595 -39.42 -17.99 -9.53
N LYS A 596 -39.18 -16.70 -9.25
CA LYS A 596 -38.26 -15.86 -9.99
C LYS A 596 -37.25 -15.19 -9.06
N PHE A 597 -35.99 -15.19 -9.49
CA PHE A 597 -34.87 -14.65 -8.74
C PHE A 597 -34.57 -13.20 -9.16
N GLY A 598 -34.28 -12.36 -8.18
CA GLY A 598 -33.68 -11.04 -8.38
C GLY A 598 -32.24 -11.05 -7.90
N VAL A 599 -31.31 -10.55 -8.72
CA VAL A 599 -29.90 -10.42 -8.33
C VAL A 599 -29.48 -9.00 -8.67
N ARG A 600 -28.93 -8.30 -7.68
CA ARG A 600 -28.41 -6.95 -7.84
C ARG A 600 -27.08 -6.78 -7.13
N VAL A 601 -26.15 -6.09 -7.78
CA VAL A 601 -24.84 -5.74 -7.23
C VAL A 601 -24.69 -4.22 -7.19
N LYS A 602 -24.10 -3.71 -6.11
CA LYS A 602 -23.66 -2.32 -5.98
C LYS A 602 -22.23 -2.23 -5.44
N ALA A 603 -21.38 -1.47 -6.11
CA ALA A 603 -19.97 -1.34 -5.76
C ALA A 603 -19.63 0.12 -5.41
N PHE A 604 -18.99 0.31 -4.26
CA PHE A 604 -18.50 1.60 -3.78
C PHE A 604 -16.98 1.56 -3.74
N SER A 605 -16.34 2.53 -4.38
CA SER A 605 -14.88 2.55 -4.56
C SER A 605 -14.23 3.40 -3.48
N PHE A 606 -13.14 2.88 -2.92
CA PHE A 606 -12.30 3.53 -1.93
C PHE A 606 -10.85 3.63 -2.45
N PRO A 607 -9.96 4.39 -1.77
CA PRO A 607 -8.54 4.37 -2.10
C PRO A 607 -7.93 2.96 -2.13
N GLU A 608 -6.74 2.83 -2.71
CA GLU A 608 -5.98 1.59 -2.90
C GLU A 608 -6.65 0.54 -3.80
N GLY A 609 -7.69 0.91 -4.54
CA GLY A 609 -8.50 -0.04 -5.30
C GLY A 609 -9.38 -0.92 -4.40
N VAL A 610 -9.68 -0.47 -3.18
CA VAL A 610 -10.56 -1.17 -2.25
C VAL A 610 -12.02 -0.93 -2.62
N PHE A 611 -12.85 -1.96 -2.47
CA PHE A 611 -14.28 -1.88 -2.77
C PHE A 611 -15.12 -2.33 -1.58
N SER A 612 -16.26 -1.67 -1.37
CA SER A 612 -17.41 -2.25 -0.69
C SER A 612 -18.39 -2.72 -1.75
N VAL A 613 -18.61 -4.03 -1.82
CA VAL A 613 -19.52 -4.65 -2.79
C VAL A 613 -20.71 -5.26 -2.07
N TRP A 614 -21.87 -4.68 -2.31
CA TRP A 614 -23.14 -5.19 -1.85
C TRP A 614 -23.79 -6.06 -2.91
N VAL A 615 -24.21 -7.24 -2.50
CA VAL A 615 -24.94 -8.20 -3.32
C VAL A 615 -26.26 -8.49 -2.63
N MET A 616 -27.37 -8.38 -3.37
CA MET A 616 -28.67 -8.82 -2.89
C MET A 616 -29.21 -9.91 -3.80
N ILE A 617 -29.50 -11.07 -3.20
CA ILE A 617 -30.17 -12.18 -3.86
C ILE A 617 -31.56 -12.28 -3.26
N ALA A 618 -32.57 -12.26 -4.13
CA ALA A 618 -33.96 -12.35 -3.77
C ALA A 618 -34.67 -13.44 -4.56
N VAL A 619 -35.73 -13.98 -4.00
CA VAL A 619 -36.68 -14.86 -4.70
C VAL A 619 -38.10 -14.37 -4.42
N ASN A 620 -38.93 -14.42 -5.46
CA ASN A 620 -40.36 -14.20 -5.35
C ASN A 620 -41.14 -15.34 -5.98
N TYR A 621 -42.25 -15.74 -5.37
CA TYR A 621 -43.12 -16.83 -5.82
C TYR A 621 -44.54 -16.63 -5.30
N THR A 622 -45.49 -17.34 -5.90
CA THR A 622 -46.87 -17.39 -5.39
C THR A 622 -46.96 -18.37 -4.25
N ALA A 623 -47.41 -17.92 -3.07
CA ALA A 623 -47.71 -18.84 -1.99
C ALA A 623 -48.98 -19.63 -2.34
N THR A 624 -48.91 -20.95 -2.31
CA THR A 624 -50.11 -21.78 -2.33
C THR A 624 -50.91 -21.47 -1.06
N ALA A 625 -52.13 -20.96 -1.20
CA ALA A 625 -53.06 -20.89 -0.08
C ALA A 625 -53.19 -22.31 0.48
N GLY A 626 -52.79 -22.52 1.74
CA GLY A 626 -52.97 -23.80 2.40
C GLY A 626 -54.47 -24.17 2.40
N PRO A 627 -54.80 -25.47 2.27
CA PRO A 627 -56.18 -25.94 2.31
C PRO A 627 -56.90 -25.59 3.61
#